data_AF-A0A8R7P1U7-F1
#
_entry.id   AF-A0A8R7P1U7-F1
#
_cell.length_a   1.000
_cell.length_b   1.000
_cell.length_c   1.000
_cell.angle_alpha   90.00
_cell.angle_beta   90.00
_cell.angle_gamma   90.00
#
_symmetry.space_group_name_H-M   'P 1'
#
loop_
_entity.id
_entity.type
_entity.pdbx_description
1 polymer ?
#
loop_
_entity_poly.entity_id
_entity_poly.type
_entity_poly.pdbx_seq_one_letter_code
_entity_poly.pdbx_strand_id
1 'polypeptide(L)'
;LPAGHQAIVLKWVFKLKKDEEGNVVKHKARLVAKGYVQRPGVDFEEVFAPVTRLESVRLILALAAHRGWQVHHMDVKSAFLNGDLKEVVYVSQPPGFVAEG
;
A
#
# COMPACT_ATOMS: atom_id res chain seq x y z
N LEU A 1 2.81 -7.18 -24.27
CA LEU A 1 3.85 -6.71 -23.32
C LEU A 1 5.16 -6.56 -24.09
N PRO A 2 5.98 -5.53 -23.82
CA PRO A 2 7.31 -5.42 -24.42
C PRO A 2 8.17 -6.63 -24.09
N ALA A 3 9.14 -6.95 -24.95
CA ALA A 3 10.08 -8.04 -24.70
C ALA A 3 10.80 -7.84 -23.35
N GLY A 4 10.98 -8.92 -22.60
CA GLY A 4 11.64 -8.90 -21.29
C GLY A 4 10.77 -8.45 -20.10
N HIS A 5 9.52 -8.04 -20.31
CA HIS A 5 8.64 -7.57 -19.24
C HIS A 5 7.59 -8.62 -18.86
N GLN A 6 7.43 -8.87 -17.56
CA GLN A 6 6.35 -9.69 -17.02
C GLN A 6 5.27 -8.80 -16.40
N ALA A 7 4.01 -9.05 -16.74
CA ALA A 7 2.89 -8.32 -16.14
C ALA A 7 2.58 -8.84 -14.74
N ILE A 8 2.39 -7.92 -13.80
CA ILE A 8 1.91 -8.22 -12.47
C ILE A 8 0.44 -8.61 -12.54
N VAL A 9 0.13 -9.81 -12.05
CA VAL A 9 -1.26 -10.29 -12.02
C VAL A 9 -2.04 -9.56 -10.95
N LEU A 10 -3.19 -9.01 -11.32
CA LEU A 10 -4.08 -8.31 -10.40
C LEU A 10 -5.19 -9.24 -9.87
N LYS A 11 -5.73 -8.91 -8.69
CA LYS A 11 -6.96 -9.51 -8.17
C LYS A 11 -7.83 -8.47 -7.48
N TRP A 12 -9.14 -8.70 -7.55
CA TRP A 12 -10.10 -7.95 -6.74
C TRP A 12 -10.16 -8.52 -5.31
N VAL A 13 -10.21 -7.62 -4.33
CA VAL A 13 -10.48 -7.94 -2.93
C VAL A 13 -11.71 -7.16 -2.50
N PHE A 14 -12.81 -7.88 -2.28
CA PHE A 14 -14.06 -7.32 -1.82
C PHE A 14 -14.19 -7.45 -0.30
N LYS A 15 -14.67 -6.41 0.35
CA LYS A 15 -14.95 -6.41 1.80
C LYS A 15 -16.20 -5.59 2.08
N LEU A 16 -17.12 -6.18 2.83
CA LEU A 16 -18.22 -5.45 3.46
C LEU A 16 -17.69 -4.79 4.74
N LYS A 17 -17.91 -3.49 4.88
CA LYS A 17 -17.74 -2.81 6.16
C LYS A 17 -19.11 -2.76 6.85
N LYS A 18 -19.15 -3.30 8.06
CA LYS A 18 -20.31 -3.26 8.93
C LYS A 18 -20.06 -2.29 10.09
N ASP A 19 -21.12 -1.71 10.63
CA ASP A 19 -21.07 -0.99 11.90
C ASP A 19 -21.09 -1.98 13.08
N GLU A 20 -21.14 -1.43 14.30
CA GLU A 20 -21.21 -2.20 15.55
C GLU A 20 -22.51 -3.01 15.68
N GLU A 21 -23.58 -2.57 15.01
CA GLU A 21 -24.89 -3.25 14.97
C GLU A 21 -24.95 -4.33 13.88
N GLY A 22 -23.92 -4.44 13.03
CA GLY A 22 -23.81 -5.44 11.97
C GLY A 22 -24.45 -5.02 10.64
N ASN A 23 -24.98 -3.79 10.53
CA ASN A 23 -25.54 -3.25 9.30
C ASN A 23 -24.43 -2.92 8.30
N VAL A 24 -24.69 -3.14 7.00
CA VAL A 24 -23.70 -2.87 5.96
C VAL A 24 -23.61 -1.37 5.69
N VAL A 25 -22.50 -0.76 6.11
CA VAL A 25 -22.24 0.67 5.91
C VAL A 25 -21.55 0.94 4.58
N LYS A 26 -20.71 -0.01 4.10
CA LYS A 26 -19.97 0.20 2.85
C LYS A 26 -19.55 -1.10 2.16
N HIS A 27 -19.75 -1.15 0.85
CA HIS A 27 -19.14 -2.13 -0.04
C HIS A 27 -17.76 -1.60 -0.49
N LYS A 28 -16.69 -2.29 -0.11
CA LYS A 28 -15.32 -1.89 -0.47
C LYS A 28 -14.72 -2.87 -1.46
N ALA A 29 -14.35 -2.39 -2.64
CA ALA A 29 -13.51 -3.11 -3.59
C ALA A 29 -12.08 -2.54 -3.54
N ARG A 30 -11.08 -3.42 -3.63
CA ARG A 30 -9.68 -3.03 -3.83
C ARG A 30 -9.10 -3.85 -4.97
N LEU A 31 -8.36 -3.19 -5.85
CA LEU A 31 -7.53 -3.84 -6.85
C LEU A 31 -6.14 -4.02 -6.24
N VAL A 32 -5.63 -5.26 -6.22
CA VAL A 32 -4.38 -5.60 -5.52
C VAL A 32 -3.50 -6.44 -6.41
N ALA A 33 -2.21 -6.13 -6.45
CA ALA A 33 -1.18 -6.96 -7.06
C ALA A 33 -1.04 -8.30 -6.31
N LYS A 34 -0.97 -9.42 -7.03
CA LYS A 34 -0.65 -10.72 -6.43
C LYS A 34 0.84 -10.74 -6.10
N GLY A 35 1.19 -10.57 -4.83
CA GLY A 35 2.58 -10.48 -4.33
C GLY A 35 3.45 -11.74 -4.46
N TYR A 36 2.96 -12.83 -5.07
CA TYR A 36 3.76 -14.05 -5.29
C TYR A 36 4.86 -13.91 -6.35
N VAL A 37 5.04 -12.72 -6.92
CA VAL A 37 6.13 -12.43 -7.87
C VAL A 37 7.46 -12.23 -7.14
N GLN A 38 7.42 -11.88 -5.84
CA GLN A 38 8.62 -11.72 -5.03
C GLN A 38 9.29 -13.08 -4.78
N ARG A 39 10.53 -13.21 -5.23
CA ARG A 39 11.40 -14.38 -5.03
C ARG A 39 12.21 -14.17 -3.75
N PRO A 40 12.12 -15.10 -2.77
CA PRO A 40 13.02 -15.11 -1.61
C PRO A 40 14.50 -14.98 -2.05
N GLY A 41 15.21 -13.99 -1.50
CA GLY A 41 16.62 -13.73 -1.80
C GLY A 41 16.92 -12.89 -3.06
N VAL A 42 15.91 -12.40 -3.78
CA VAL A 42 16.11 -11.49 -4.93
C VAL A 42 15.51 -10.11 -4.65
N ASP A 43 14.23 -10.06 -4.30
CA ASP A 43 13.41 -8.83 -4.18
C ASP A 43 12.50 -8.86 -2.93
N PHE A 44 12.66 -9.89 -2.09
CA PHE A 44 11.87 -10.09 -0.86
C PHE A 44 12.31 -9.16 0.29
N GLU A 45 13.57 -8.71 0.27
CA GLU A 45 14.13 -7.77 1.26
C GLU A 45 14.00 -6.30 0.83
N GLU A 46 13.60 -6.04 -0.42
CA GLU A 46 13.32 -4.68 -0.90
C GLU A 46 11.98 -4.21 -0.32
N VAL A 47 12.03 -3.61 0.87
CA VAL A 47 10.87 -3.00 1.51
C VAL A 47 10.56 -1.67 0.81
N PHE A 48 9.65 -1.69 -0.15
CA PHE A 48 9.19 -0.50 -0.90
C PHE A 48 8.48 0.57 -0.04
N ALA A 49 8.18 0.27 1.23
CA ALA A 49 7.57 1.21 2.15
C ALA A 49 8.56 1.60 3.27
N PRO A 50 8.86 2.89 3.47
CA PRO A 50 9.62 3.32 4.63
C PRO A 50 8.78 3.06 5.89
N VAL A 51 9.04 1.95 6.56
CA VAL A 51 8.41 1.65 7.85
C VAL A 51 9.18 2.42 8.93
N THR A 52 8.55 3.46 9.47
CA THR A 52 9.12 4.19 10.62
C THR A 52 9.29 3.25 11.80
N ARG A 53 10.51 3.18 12.34
CA ARG A 53 10.81 2.39 13.54
C ARG A 53 10.15 3.00 14.77
N LEU A 54 9.53 2.15 15.61
CA LEU A 54 8.82 2.60 16.81
C LEU A 54 9.77 3.26 17.81
N GLU A 55 11.02 2.81 17.85
CA GLU A 55 12.10 3.35 18.67
C GLU A 55 12.37 4.82 18.33
N SER A 56 12.42 5.15 17.03
CA SER A 56 12.61 6.52 16.55
C SER A 56 11.42 7.41 16.93
N VAL A 57 10.19 6.91 16.80
CA VAL A 57 8.98 7.64 17.22
C VAL A 57 9.01 7.93 18.72
N ARG A 58 9.34 6.93 19.54
CA ARG A 58 9.44 7.07 21.00
C ARG A 58 10.51 8.09 21.40
N LEU A 59 11.67 8.07 20.74
CA LEU A 59 12.74 9.04 20.98
C LEU A 59 12.29 10.48 20.70
N ILE A 60 11.63 10.70 19.56
CA ILE A 60 11.13 12.03 19.17
C ILE A 60 10.09 12.52 20.19
N LEU A 61 9.16 11.66 20.61
CA LEU A 61 8.16 12.01 21.62
C LEU A 61 8.78 12.30 23.00
N ALA A 62 9.77 11.52 23.41
CA ALA A 62 10.49 11.75 24.66
C ALA A 62 11.23 13.10 24.65
N LEU A 63 11.87 13.44 23.52
CA LEU A 63 12.53 14.73 23.34
C LEU A 63 11.52 15.88 23.36
N ALA A 64 10.39 15.74 22.67
CA ALA A 64 9.33 16.73 22.67
C ALA A 64 8.79 16.98 24.08
N ALA A 65 8.54 15.92 24.86
CA ALA A 65 8.12 16.03 26.25
C ALA A 65 9.19 16.72 27.13
N HIS A 66 10.46 16.35 26.97
CA HIS A 66 11.55 16.95 27.73
C HIS A 66 11.76 18.44 27.42
N ARG A 67 11.52 18.86 26.17
CA ARG A 67 11.69 20.25 25.72
C ARG A 67 10.40 21.07 25.75
N GLY A 68 9.28 20.49 26.20
CA GLY A 68 7.97 21.15 26.20
C GLY A 68 7.44 21.48 24.81
N TRP A 69 7.83 20.72 23.78
CA TRP A 69 7.37 20.94 22.40
C TRP A 69 5.95 20.43 22.19
N GLN A 70 5.19 21.17 21.40
CA GLN A 70 3.89 20.70 20.91
C GLN A 70 4.09 19.68 19.79
N VAL A 71 3.32 18.59 19.87
CA VAL A 71 3.34 17.51 18.87
C VAL A 71 2.02 17.53 18.11
N HIS A 72 2.10 17.54 16.79
CA HIS A 72 0.96 17.44 15.89
C HIS A 72 1.05 16.14 15.09
N HIS A 73 -0.07 15.43 14.97
CA HIS A 73 -0.17 14.22 14.15
C HIS A 73 -0.89 14.56 12.84
N MET A 74 -0.27 14.18 11.71
CA MET A 74 -0.85 14.34 10.37
C MET A 74 -0.81 13.00 9.66
N ASP A 75 -1.99 12.48 9.33
CA ASP A 75 -2.16 11.32 8.44
C ASP A 75 -2.35 11.81 7.01
N VAL A 76 -1.38 11.54 6.14
CA VAL A 76 -1.43 11.96 4.75
C VAL A 76 -2.19 10.91 3.94
N LYS A 77 -3.38 11.28 3.48
CA LYS A 77 -4.16 10.44 2.57
C LYS A 77 -3.38 10.23 1.27
N SER A 78 -3.37 8.99 0.80
CA SER A 78 -2.75 8.62 -0.48
C SER A 78 -1.25 8.88 -0.56
N ALA A 79 -0.52 8.91 0.58
CA ALA A 79 0.93 9.13 0.58
C ALA A 79 1.69 8.19 -0.38
N PHE A 80 1.27 6.93 -0.47
CA PHE A 80 1.84 5.93 -1.39
C PHE A 80 1.67 6.29 -2.88
N LEU A 81 0.59 6.97 -3.25
CA LEU A 81 0.31 7.31 -4.64
C LEU A 81 1.11 8.51 -5.14
N ASN A 82 1.72 9.27 -4.22
CA ASN A 82 2.50 10.47 -4.54
C ASN A 82 4.01 10.20 -4.53
N GLY A 83 4.44 8.94 -4.37
CA GLY A 83 5.85 8.57 -4.47
C GLY A 83 6.29 8.46 -5.93
N ASP A 84 7.52 8.88 -6.21
CA ASP A 84 8.11 8.71 -7.54
C ASP A 84 8.33 7.22 -7.83
N LEU A 85 7.72 6.74 -8.91
CA LEU A 85 7.93 5.39 -9.40
C LEU A 85 9.03 5.41 -10.46
N LYS A 86 10.23 4.96 -10.09
CA LYS A 86 11.40 4.93 -10.98
C LYS A 86 11.31 3.89 -12.10
N GLU A 87 10.45 2.89 -11.92
CA GLU A 87 10.35 1.72 -12.79
C GLU A 87 9.03 1.70 -13.55
N VAL A 88 9.07 1.28 -14.82
CA VAL A 88 7.84 1.06 -15.59
C VAL A 88 7.32 -0.34 -15.27
N VAL A 89 6.20 -0.40 -14.55
CA VAL A 89 5.51 -1.65 -14.23
C VAL A 89 4.31 -1.88 -15.15
N TYR A 90 4.19 -3.09 -15.66
CA TYR A 90 3.03 -3.55 -16.42
C TYR A 90 2.13 -4.41 -15.54
N VAL A 91 0.82 -4.23 -15.67
CA VAL A 91 -0.17 -5.01 -14.93
C VAL A 91 -1.11 -5.74 -15.88
N SER A 92 -1.55 -6.94 -15.49
CA SER A 92 -2.59 -7.65 -16.25
C SER A 92 -3.92 -6.93 -16.07
N GLN A 93 -4.73 -6.86 -17.12
CA GLN A 93 -6.08 -6.32 -17.01
C GLN A 93 -6.90 -7.12 -15.98
N PRO A 94 -7.64 -6.46 -15.08
CA PRO A 94 -8.41 -7.18 -14.08
C PRO A 94 -9.67 -7.82 -14.68
N PRO A 95 -10.14 -8.94 -14.11
CA PRO A 95 -11.43 -9.52 -14.47
C PRO A 95 -12.55 -8.48 -14.38
N GLY A 96 -13.45 -8.47 -15.37
CA GLY A 96 -14.56 -7.51 -15.48
C GLY A 96 -14.22 -6.19 -16.16
N PHE A 97 -12.96 -5.96 -16.55
CA PHE A 97 -12.53 -4.80 -17.34
C PHE A 97 -12.00 -5.20 -18.73
N VAL A 98 -12.14 -6.47 -19.14
CA VAL A 98 -11.72 -6.94 -20.46
C VAL A 98 -12.65 -6.34 -21.50
N ALA A 99 -12.27 -5.19 -22.06
CA ALA A 99 -12.79 -4.74 -23.32
C ALA A 99 -12.20 -5.64 -24.42
N GLU A 100 -13.03 -6.20 -25.29
CA GLU A 100 -12.54 -6.78 -26.54
C GLU A 100 -11.87 -5.65 -27.32
N GLY A 101 -10.56 -5.77 -27.48
CA GLY A 101 -9.76 -4.89 -28.33
C GLY A 101 -9.74 -5.38 -29.75
#